data_AF-A0A523T1Q0-F1
#
_entry.id   AF-A0A523T1Q0-F1
#
_cell.length_a   1.000
_cell.length_b   1.000
_cell.length_c   1.000
_cell.angle_alpha   90.00
_cell.angle_beta   90.00
_cell.angle_gamma   90.00
#
_symmetry.space_group_name_H-M   'P 1'
#
loop_
_entity.id
_entity.type
_entity.pdbx_description
1 polymer ?
#
loop_
_entity_poly.entity_id
_entity_poly.type
_entity_poly.pdbx_seq_one_letter_code
_entity_poly.pdbx_strand_id
1 'polypeptide(L)'
;MKFKTTIILFVIFLVLVAYIFLFESKSKNDEHAKEKLVALSSESVQKIIYKKEDETLEFQKNAEGEWLIIKPLEAKADKYEVNRLAEEFADLRIERVVDEEPAALEKYGILKKEICLYFKDKEPQVKILIGMENPLDNTFFAKRENETRVVLLSSSLKNLLEKSVFDFRQKDIFKFETDEAKSIKLSAKKNQWEALKKEEEWFLKKPVKALVKSSKINDILYSLSNLKAKEFVSEEKTKEEIKN
;
A
#
# COMPACT_ATOMS: atom_id res chain seq x y z
N MET A 1 -57.42 12.68 -5.73
CA MET A 1 -56.18 13.08 -6.43
C MET A 1 -56.44 13.09 -7.94
N LYS A 2 -56.04 14.15 -8.66
CA LYS A 2 -56.23 14.24 -10.12
C LYS A 2 -55.13 13.40 -10.80
N PHE A 3 -55.42 12.16 -11.14
CA PHE A 3 -54.48 11.16 -11.69
C PHE A 3 -53.62 11.69 -12.86
N LYS A 4 -54.20 12.58 -13.68
CA LYS A 4 -53.51 13.24 -14.80
C LYS A 4 -52.36 14.16 -14.35
N THR A 5 -52.53 14.88 -13.25
CA THR A 5 -51.50 15.78 -12.70
C THR A 5 -50.33 14.98 -12.12
N THR A 6 -50.58 13.82 -11.53
CA THR A 6 -49.55 12.93 -10.99
C THR A 6 -48.68 12.32 -12.10
N ILE A 7 -49.28 11.92 -13.24
CA ILE A 7 -48.54 11.40 -14.39
C ILE A 7 -47.62 12.48 -14.98
N ILE A 8 -48.12 13.71 -15.13
CA ILE A 8 -47.33 14.83 -15.65
C ILE A 8 -46.14 15.12 -14.73
N LEU A 9 -46.37 15.15 -13.41
CA LEU A 9 -45.30 15.38 -12.44
C LEU A 9 -44.24 14.25 -12.48
N PHE A 10 -44.67 13.00 -12.66
CA PHE A 10 -43.78 11.84 -12.75
C PHE A 10 -42.91 11.86 -14.01
N VAL A 11 -43.48 12.26 -15.15
CA VAL A 11 -42.71 12.43 -16.40
C VAL A 11 -41.69 13.56 -16.25
N ILE A 12 -42.07 14.69 -15.66
CA ILE A 12 -41.14 15.80 -15.38
C ILE A 12 -40.02 15.34 -14.45
N PHE A 13 -40.34 14.56 -13.41
CA PHE A 13 -39.35 13.99 -12.51
C PHE A 13 -38.37 13.06 -13.23
N LEU A 14 -38.84 12.16 -14.09
CA LEU A 14 -37.97 11.28 -14.88
C LEU A 14 -37.08 12.06 -15.85
N VAL A 15 -37.59 13.13 -16.45
CA VAL A 15 -36.80 14.02 -17.32
C VAL A 15 -35.72 14.76 -16.51
N LEU A 16 -36.04 15.23 -15.30
CA LEU A 16 -35.05 15.87 -14.41
C LEU A 16 -33.99 14.86 -13.93
N VAL A 17 -34.39 13.64 -13.54
CA VAL A 17 -33.44 12.58 -13.16
C VAL A 17 -32.55 12.21 -14.34
N ALA A 18 -33.11 12.01 -15.53
CA ALA A 18 -32.33 11.72 -16.74
C ALA A 18 -31.41 12.89 -17.10
N TYR A 19 -31.87 14.14 -16.94
CA TYR A 19 -31.04 15.32 -17.15
C TYR A 19 -29.87 15.38 -16.16
N ILE A 20 -30.12 15.14 -14.86
CA ILE A 20 -29.07 15.07 -13.84
C ILE A 20 -28.08 13.95 -14.20
N PHE A 21 -28.57 12.75 -14.53
CA PHE A 21 -27.72 11.61 -14.88
C PHE A 21 -26.86 11.87 -16.14
N LEU A 22 -27.45 12.52 -17.16
CA LEU A 22 -26.74 12.89 -18.38
C LEU A 22 -25.75 14.04 -18.17
N PHE A 23 -26.06 14.99 -17.28
CA PHE A 23 -25.18 16.12 -16.99
C PHE A 23 -24.02 15.72 -16.07
N GLU A 24 -24.28 14.85 -15.11
CA GLU A 24 -23.27 14.22 -14.24
C GLU A 24 -22.32 13.33 -15.06
N SER A 25 -22.86 12.57 -16.03
CA SER A 25 -22.05 11.74 -16.93
C SER A 25 -21.24 12.54 -17.97
N LYS A 26 -21.67 13.76 -18.35
CA LYS A 26 -21.06 14.50 -19.48
C LYS A 26 -20.17 15.67 -19.07
N SER A 27 -20.26 16.18 -17.83
CA SER A 27 -19.62 17.45 -17.47
C SER A 27 -18.25 17.35 -16.77
N LYS A 28 -17.73 16.20 -16.32
CA LYS A 28 -16.51 16.18 -15.48
C LYS A 28 -15.47 15.06 -15.66
N ASN A 29 -15.76 13.97 -16.37
CA ASN A 29 -14.91 12.77 -16.25
C ASN A 29 -13.76 12.60 -17.26
N ASP A 30 -13.71 13.34 -18.38
CA ASP A 30 -12.82 12.90 -19.48
C ASP A 30 -11.57 13.75 -19.75
N GLU A 31 -11.53 15.03 -19.35
CA GLU A 31 -10.41 15.92 -19.72
C GLU A 31 -9.28 15.93 -18.68
N HIS A 32 -9.59 15.93 -17.38
CA HIS A 32 -8.57 15.89 -16.31
C HIS A 32 -8.18 14.47 -15.87
N ALA A 33 -8.99 13.44 -16.13
CA ALA A 33 -8.67 12.05 -15.77
C ALA A 33 -7.41 11.50 -16.48
N LYS A 34 -6.90 12.20 -17.50
CA LYS A 34 -5.64 11.87 -18.19
C LYS A 34 -4.44 12.66 -17.67
N GLU A 35 -4.67 13.70 -16.88
CA GLU A 35 -3.61 14.55 -16.37
C GLU A 35 -2.95 13.93 -15.14
N LYS A 36 -1.62 14.03 -15.07
CA LYS A 36 -0.82 13.48 -13.98
C LYS A 36 -0.15 14.61 -13.20
N LEU A 37 -0.26 14.57 -11.88
CA LEU A 37 0.48 15.44 -10.98
C LEU A 37 1.97 15.04 -10.95
N VAL A 38 2.24 13.75 -11.10
CA VAL A 38 3.59 13.18 -11.24
C VAL A 38 3.58 12.11 -12.33
N ALA A 39 4.55 12.17 -13.23
CA ALA A 39 4.70 11.21 -14.33
C ALA A 39 6.16 10.76 -14.41
N LEU A 40 6.59 9.97 -13.43
CA LEU A 40 7.95 9.43 -13.31
C LEU A 40 7.92 7.92 -13.09
N SER A 41 9.04 7.27 -13.40
CA SER A 41 9.18 5.84 -13.14
C SER A 41 9.35 5.57 -11.65
N SER A 42 8.54 4.67 -11.10
CA SER A 42 8.69 4.18 -9.73
C SER A 42 9.98 3.39 -9.51
N GLU A 43 10.52 2.76 -10.56
CA GLU A 43 11.75 1.97 -10.49
C GLU A 43 12.97 2.81 -10.10
N SER A 44 12.99 4.08 -10.53
CA SER A 44 14.08 5.00 -10.21
C SER A 44 13.95 5.61 -8.81
N VAL A 45 12.85 5.43 -8.09
CA VAL A 45 12.70 5.92 -6.71
C VAL A 45 13.72 5.22 -5.80
N GLN A 46 14.54 6.01 -5.11
CA GLN A 46 15.59 5.55 -4.17
C GLN A 46 15.23 5.79 -2.71
N LYS A 47 14.46 6.84 -2.44
CA LYS A 47 14.05 7.21 -1.09
C LYS A 47 12.66 7.83 -1.11
N ILE A 48 11.88 7.51 -0.08
CA ILE A 48 10.54 8.04 0.16
C ILE A 48 10.51 8.58 1.58
N ILE A 49 10.14 9.85 1.74
CA ILE A 49 9.83 10.42 3.06
C ILE A 49 8.34 10.69 3.07
N TYR A 50 7.60 10.01 3.94
CA TYR A 50 6.21 10.27 4.19
C TYR A 50 6.04 10.86 5.59
N LYS A 51 5.78 12.16 5.67
CA LYS A 51 5.44 12.82 6.93
C LYS A 51 3.94 12.86 7.12
N LYS A 52 3.51 12.41 8.29
CA LYS A 52 2.15 12.55 8.80
C LYS A 52 2.16 13.56 9.95
N GLU A 53 0.99 13.78 10.53
CA GLU A 53 0.83 14.68 11.68
C GLU A 53 1.66 14.22 12.89
N ASP A 54 1.65 12.91 13.19
CA ASP A 54 2.25 12.35 14.41
C ASP A 54 3.50 11.49 14.18
N GLU A 55 3.77 11.08 12.93
CA GLU A 55 4.91 10.20 12.61
C GLU A 55 5.56 10.58 11.27
N THR A 56 6.84 10.25 11.14
CA THR A 56 7.56 10.33 9.85
C THR A 56 8.06 8.95 9.49
N LEU A 57 7.62 8.46 8.34
CA LEU A 57 8.09 7.23 7.74
C LEU A 57 9.17 7.58 6.71
N GLU A 58 10.34 6.98 6.86
CA GLU A 58 11.44 7.16 5.91
C GLU A 58 11.86 5.81 5.37
N PHE A 59 11.81 5.66 4.05
CA PHE A 59 12.21 4.45 3.35
C PHE A 59 13.37 4.73 2.43
N GLN A 60 14.36 3.85 2.40
CA GLN A 60 15.53 3.98 1.54
C GLN A 60 15.96 2.62 0.97
N LYS A 61 16.28 2.58 -0.32
CA LYS A 61 16.90 1.42 -0.95
C LYS A 61 18.36 1.32 -0.50
N ASN A 62 18.79 0.12 -0.11
CA ASN A 62 20.20 -0.18 0.12
C ASN A 62 20.94 -0.44 -1.21
N ALA A 63 22.24 -0.74 -1.14
CA ALA A 63 23.06 -1.02 -2.33
C ALA A 63 22.61 -2.26 -3.13
N GLU A 64 21.89 -3.18 -2.50
CA GLU A 64 21.33 -4.40 -3.11
C GLU A 64 19.92 -4.15 -3.69
N GLY A 65 19.36 -2.94 -3.53
CA GLY A 65 18.02 -2.59 -3.97
C GLY A 65 16.89 -3.07 -3.05
N GLU A 66 17.19 -3.55 -1.84
CA GLU A 66 16.20 -3.86 -0.82
C GLU A 66 15.73 -2.57 -0.12
N TRP A 67 14.43 -2.48 0.19
CA TRP A 67 13.87 -1.37 0.95
C TRP A 67 14.12 -1.54 2.44
N LEU A 68 14.64 -0.49 3.06
CA LEU A 68 14.79 -0.36 4.51
C LEU A 68 13.87 0.74 5.02
N ILE A 69 13.32 0.53 6.20
CA ILE A 69 12.76 1.58 7.05
C ILE A 69 13.93 2.21 7.80
N ILE A 70 14.06 3.53 7.72
CA ILE A 70 15.07 4.33 8.43
C ILE A 70 14.42 5.09 9.59
N LYS A 71 13.15 5.48 9.44
CA LYS A 71 12.35 6.13 10.50
C LYS A 71 10.93 5.57 10.53
N PRO A 72 10.30 5.46 11.71
CA PRO A 72 10.82 5.83 13.04
C PRO A 72 11.83 4.82 13.64
N LEU A 73 12.03 3.67 12.99
CA LEU A 73 12.93 2.61 13.44
C LEU A 73 13.72 2.04 12.26
N GLU A 74 14.87 1.43 12.53
CA GLU A 74 15.69 0.76 11.52
C GLU A 74 15.25 -0.70 11.37
N ALA A 75 14.64 -1.04 10.23
CA ALA A 75 14.24 -2.42 9.92
C ALA A 75 14.15 -2.67 8.42
N LYS A 76 14.05 -3.95 8.04
CA LYS A 76 13.66 -4.31 6.68
C LYS A 76 12.20 -3.92 6.42
N ALA A 77 11.96 -3.29 5.28
CA ALA A 77 10.61 -2.96 4.85
C ALA A 77 10.00 -4.12 4.06
N ASP A 78 8.68 -4.23 4.10
CA ASP A 78 7.92 -5.04 3.17
C ASP A 78 8.04 -4.40 1.78
N LYS A 79 8.74 -5.11 0.89
CA LYS A 79 9.05 -4.64 -0.46
C LYS A 79 7.77 -4.35 -1.26
N TYR A 80 6.74 -5.18 -1.12
CA TYR A 80 5.50 -5.00 -1.86
C TYR A 80 4.81 -3.70 -1.44
N GLU A 81 4.75 -3.47 -0.13
CA GLU A 81 4.07 -2.29 0.41
C GLU A 81 4.77 -0.97 0.08
N VAL A 82 6.10 -0.92 0.19
CA VAL A 82 6.87 0.27 -0.17
C VAL A 82 6.88 0.50 -1.68
N ASN A 83 6.95 -0.55 -2.51
CA ASN A 83 6.85 -0.41 -3.96
C ASN A 83 5.49 0.14 -4.38
N ARG A 84 4.40 -0.35 -3.79
CA ARG A 84 3.06 0.19 -4.06
C ARG A 84 2.99 1.68 -3.71
N LEU A 85 3.57 2.10 -2.58
CA LEU A 85 3.69 3.52 -2.24
C LEU A 85 4.47 4.31 -3.30
N ALA A 86 5.61 3.76 -3.77
CA ALA A 86 6.40 4.39 -4.82
C ALA A 86 5.63 4.51 -6.14
N GLU A 87 4.91 3.47 -6.55
CA GLU A 87 4.13 3.40 -7.79
C GLU A 87 3.01 4.43 -7.81
N GLU A 88 2.18 4.47 -6.77
CA GLU A 88 1.04 5.38 -6.69
C GLU A 88 1.46 6.86 -6.72
N PHE A 89 2.59 7.20 -6.09
CA PHE A 89 3.05 8.59 -6.02
C PHE A 89 4.02 8.99 -7.14
N ALA A 90 4.71 8.04 -7.79
CA ALA A 90 5.55 8.33 -8.96
C ALA A 90 4.71 8.52 -10.24
N ASP A 91 3.55 7.85 -10.34
CA ASP A 91 2.60 7.97 -11.45
C ASP A 91 1.25 8.58 -11.02
N LEU A 92 1.32 9.60 -10.16
CA LEU A 92 0.16 10.17 -9.49
C LEU A 92 -0.77 10.91 -10.46
N ARG A 93 -2.01 10.43 -10.58
CA ARG A 93 -3.07 11.02 -11.42
C ARG A 93 -3.87 12.09 -10.69
N ILE A 94 -4.32 13.08 -11.45
CA ILE A 94 -5.25 14.11 -10.99
C ILE A 94 -6.66 13.63 -11.31
N GLU A 95 -7.54 13.61 -10.31
CA GLU A 95 -8.97 13.40 -10.54
C GLU A 95 -9.60 14.68 -11.10
N ARG A 96 -9.26 15.82 -10.49
CA ARG A 96 -9.81 17.12 -10.86
C ARG A 96 -8.95 18.27 -10.36
N VAL A 97 -8.82 19.34 -11.15
CA VAL A 97 -8.29 20.61 -10.66
C VAL A 97 -9.40 21.35 -9.89
N VAL A 98 -9.08 21.80 -8.68
CA VAL A 98 -10.03 22.48 -7.78
C VAL A 98 -9.91 23.98 -7.91
N ASP A 99 -8.67 24.47 -7.88
CA ASP A 99 -8.35 25.88 -7.78
C ASP A 99 -6.97 26.11 -8.40
N GLU A 100 -6.88 26.87 -9.48
CA GLU A 100 -5.61 27.13 -10.19
C GLU A 100 -4.70 28.08 -9.40
N GLU A 101 -5.31 29.02 -8.67
CA GLU A 101 -4.62 30.09 -7.94
C GLU A 101 -5.29 30.31 -6.57
N PRO A 102 -5.12 29.36 -5.64
CA PRO A 102 -5.78 29.42 -4.34
C PRO A 102 -5.31 30.62 -3.52
N ALA A 103 -6.25 31.46 -3.10
CA ALA A 103 -5.96 32.60 -2.22
C ALA A 103 -5.53 32.18 -0.81
N ALA A 104 -5.96 31.00 -0.34
CA ALA A 104 -5.61 30.45 0.98
C ALA A 104 -5.55 28.92 0.94
N LEU A 105 -4.37 28.34 1.21
CA LEU A 105 -4.15 26.88 1.20
C LEU A 105 -4.73 26.19 2.44
N GLU A 106 -4.91 26.95 3.52
CA GLU A 106 -5.48 26.52 4.80
C GLU A 106 -6.90 25.99 4.63
N LYS A 107 -7.67 26.55 3.68
CA LYS A 107 -9.03 26.10 3.33
C LYS A 107 -9.05 24.63 2.89
N TYR A 108 -7.96 24.15 2.30
CA TYR A 108 -7.81 22.79 1.80
C TYR A 108 -7.06 21.89 2.80
N GLY A 109 -6.64 22.41 3.95
CA GLY A 109 -5.90 21.67 4.97
C GLY A 109 -4.54 21.16 4.48
N ILE A 110 -4.01 21.74 3.39
CA ILE A 110 -2.72 21.38 2.81
C ILE A 110 -1.62 21.75 3.80
N LEU A 111 -0.59 20.89 3.93
CA LEU A 111 0.59 20.93 4.82
C LEU A 111 0.58 19.96 6.01
N LYS A 112 -0.52 19.25 6.28
CA LYS A 112 -0.56 18.27 7.38
C LYS A 112 0.18 16.97 7.08
N LYS A 113 0.18 16.58 5.81
CA LYS A 113 0.80 15.35 5.31
C LYS A 113 1.64 15.71 4.09
N GLU A 114 2.84 15.16 3.97
CA GLU A 114 3.67 15.35 2.78
C GLU A 114 4.38 14.07 2.40
N ILE A 115 4.47 13.82 1.09
CA ILE A 115 5.24 12.72 0.51
C ILE A 115 6.33 13.33 -0.38
N CYS A 116 7.58 13.02 -0.06
CA CYS A 116 8.76 13.38 -0.84
C CYS A 116 9.36 12.13 -1.49
N LEU A 117 9.48 12.13 -2.81
CA LEU A 117 10.13 11.09 -3.59
C LEU A 117 11.48 11.57 -4.11
N TYR A 118 12.53 10.81 -3.81
CA TYR A 118 13.87 10.99 -4.35
C TYR A 118 14.09 9.96 -5.43
N PHE A 119 14.42 10.44 -6.63
CA PHE A 119 14.65 9.60 -7.79
C PHE A 119 16.16 9.52 -8.07
N LYS A 120 16.58 8.40 -8.64
CA LYS A 120 17.94 8.22 -9.13
C LYS A 120 18.23 9.27 -10.21
N ASP A 121 19.34 9.98 -10.05
CA ASP A 121 19.87 10.95 -11.01
C ASP A 121 18.90 12.09 -11.38
N LYS A 122 17.96 12.43 -10.49
CA LYS A 122 17.00 13.51 -10.72
C LYS A 122 16.80 14.38 -9.49
N GLU A 123 17.15 15.66 -9.67
CA GLU A 123 16.89 16.74 -8.74
C GLU A 123 16.11 17.88 -9.44
N PRO A 124 15.26 18.63 -8.71
CA PRO A 124 14.90 18.43 -7.31
C PRO A 124 13.98 17.20 -7.10
N GLN A 125 13.93 16.73 -5.85
CA GLN A 125 12.97 15.73 -5.38
C GLN A 125 11.52 16.17 -5.68
N VAL A 126 10.60 15.21 -5.83
CA VAL A 126 9.18 15.52 -6.00
C VAL A 126 8.52 15.54 -4.63
N LYS A 127 8.03 16.71 -4.22
CA LYS A 127 7.25 16.87 -2.98
C LYS A 127 5.78 17.12 -3.29
N ILE A 128 4.93 16.33 -2.66
CA ILE A 128 3.48 16.38 -2.77
C ILE A 128 2.94 16.68 -1.38
N LEU A 129 2.25 17.81 -1.26
CA LEU A 129 1.57 18.24 -0.06
C LEU A 129 0.13 17.73 -0.13
N ILE A 130 -0.27 16.95 0.86
CA ILE A 130 -1.60 16.34 0.93
C ILE A 130 -2.40 17.08 2.01
N GLY A 131 -3.60 17.48 1.62
CA GLY A 131 -4.57 18.20 2.43
C GLY A 131 -5.63 17.27 3.03
N MET A 132 -6.77 17.87 3.36
CA MET A 132 -7.88 17.14 3.96
C MET A 132 -8.54 16.18 2.98
N GLU A 133 -9.18 15.16 3.54
CA GLU A 133 -10.11 14.29 2.81
C GLU A 133 -11.42 15.04 2.56
N ASN A 134 -11.94 14.96 1.34
CA ASN A 134 -13.24 15.47 0.96
C ASN A 134 -14.32 14.52 1.52
N PRO A 135 -15.20 14.97 2.42
CA PRO A 135 -16.19 14.09 3.06
C PRO A 135 -17.28 13.57 2.11
N LEU A 136 -17.40 14.13 0.90
CA LEU A 136 -18.42 13.72 -0.08
C LEU A 136 -18.03 12.46 -0.86
N ASP A 137 -16.76 12.33 -1.24
CA ASP A 137 -16.29 11.29 -2.16
C ASP A 137 -14.96 10.63 -1.72
N ASN A 138 -14.43 11.01 -0.56
CA ASN A 138 -13.17 10.54 0.01
C ASN A 138 -11.93 10.86 -0.85
N THR A 139 -12.02 11.80 -1.79
CA THR A 139 -10.85 12.31 -2.51
C THR A 139 -9.99 13.18 -1.61
N PHE A 140 -8.72 13.38 -1.95
CA PHE A 140 -7.81 14.20 -1.14
C PHE A 140 -7.43 15.47 -1.88
N PHE A 141 -7.52 16.63 -1.22
CA PHE A 141 -6.87 17.82 -1.76
C PHE A 141 -5.36 17.61 -1.76
N ALA A 142 -4.67 18.05 -2.81
CA ALA A 142 -3.22 18.00 -2.85
C ALA A 142 -2.66 19.11 -3.72
N LYS A 143 -1.37 19.37 -3.53
CA LYS A 143 -0.59 20.31 -4.31
C LYS A 143 0.83 19.79 -4.43
N ARG A 144 1.41 19.87 -5.63
CA ARG A 144 2.84 19.67 -5.80
C ARG A 144 3.57 20.93 -5.35
N GLU A 145 4.66 20.80 -4.60
CA GLU A 145 5.33 21.95 -3.97
C GLU A 145 5.65 23.07 -4.98
N ASN A 146 6.12 22.71 -6.17
CA ASN A 146 6.52 23.61 -7.25
C ASN A 146 5.39 24.01 -8.22
N GLU A 147 4.14 23.63 -7.96
CA GLU A 147 2.96 24.05 -8.74
C GLU A 147 2.05 24.91 -7.86
N THR A 148 1.30 25.87 -8.44
CA THR A 148 0.40 26.76 -7.68
C THR A 148 -0.94 26.10 -7.38
N ARG A 149 -1.48 25.39 -8.37
CA ARG A 149 -2.83 24.81 -8.35
C ARG A 149 -3.03 23.74 -7.27
N VAL A 150 -4.27 23.65 -6.80
CA VAL A 150 -4.78 22.61 -5.91
C VAL A 150 -5.63 21.63 -6.72
N VAL A 151 -5.36 20.35 -6.52
CA VAL A 151 -6.00 19.24 -7.22
C VAL A 151 -6.68 18.29 -6.23
N LEU A 152 -7.56 17.43 -6.75
CA LEU A 152 -8.06 16.25 -6.06
C LEU A 152 -7.29 15.02 -6.52
N LEU A 153 -6.90 14.19 -5.55
CA LEU A 153 -6.35 12.86 -5.74
C LEU A 153 -7.40 11.79 -5.44
N SER A 154 -7.23 10.62 -6.05
CA SER A 154 -8.17 9.51 -5.95
C SER A 154 -8.37 9.02 -4.51
N SER A 155 -9.60 8.61 -4.19
CA SER A 155 -9.93 8.02 -2.89
C SER A 155 -9.27 6.66 -2.65
N SER A 156 -8.78 6.00 -3.72
CA SER A 156 -8.02 4.75 -3.64
C SER A 156 -6.74 4.87 -2.80
N LEU A 157 -6.19 6.08 -2.64
CA LEU A 157 -5.00 6.36 -1.85
C LEU A 157 -5.25 6.28 -0.34
N LYS A 158 -6.50 6.30 0.12
CA LYS A 158 -6.85 6.33 1.55
C LYS A 158 -6.17 5.23 2.35
N ASN A 159 -6.36 3.98 1.93
CA ASN A 159 -5.76 2.82 2.61
C ASN A 159 -4.22 2.87 2.63
N LEU A 160 -3.60 3.52 1.65
CA LEU A 160 -2.15 3.64 1.57
C LEU A 160 -1.63 4.76 2.49
N LEU A 161 -2.35 5.87 2.58
CA LEU A 161 -2.02 7.01 3.44
C LEU A 161 -2.25 6.71 4.93
N GLU A 162 -3.18 5.81 5.26
CA GLU A 162 -3.48 5.45 6.66
C GLU A 162 -2.52 4.39 7.23
N LYS A 163 -1.71 3.71 6.41
CA LYS A 163 -0.78 2.66 6.84
C LYS A 163 0.28 3.13 7.81
N SER A 164 0.43 2.43 8.93
CA SER A 164 1.44 2.68 9.95
C SER A 164 2.82 2.10 9.56
N VAL A 165 3.86 2.43 10.33
CA VAL A 165 5.19 1.78 10.18
C VAL A 165 5.09 0.25 10.21
N PHE A 166 4.18 -0.33 11.00
CA PHE A 166 4.00 -1.78 11.11
C PHE A 166 3.49 -2.40 9.80
N ASP A 167 2.68 -1.67 9.03
CA ASP A 167 2.16 -2.14 7.75
C ASP A 167 3.26 -2.20 6.68
N PHE A 168 4.24 -1.30 6.77
CA PHE A 168 5.40 -1.27 5.89
C PHE A 168 6.57 -2.12 6.36
N ARG A 169 6.53 -2.71 7.56
CA ARG A 169 7.61 -3.55 8.08
C ARG A 169 7.52 -4.95 7.51
N GLN A 170 8.68 -5.55 7.18
CA GLN A 170 8.72 -6.94 6.78
C GLN A 170 8.29 -7.81 7.97
N LYS A 171 7.21 -8.58 7.79
CA LYS A 171 6.58 -9.40 8.84
C LYS A 171 6.88 -10.88 8.71
N ASP A 172 7.51 -11.32 7.63
CA ASP A 172 7.77 -12.74 7.40
C ASP A 172 8.72 -13.30 8.45
N ILE A 173 8.30 -14.36 9.14
CA ILE A 173 9.11 -15.03 10.16
C ILE A 173 10.17 -15.92 9.49
N PHE A 174 9.81 -16.55 8.38
CA PHE A 174 10.70 -17.38 7.57
C PHE A 174 10.72 -16.86 6.15
N LYS A 175 11.92 -16.61 5.61
CA LYS A 175 12.12 -16.21 4.21
C LYS A 175 12.86 -17.33 3.48
N PHE A 176 12.13 -18.13 2.71
CA PHE A 176 12.68 -19.21 1.89
C PHE A 176 11.71 -19.59 0.77
N GLU A 177 12.26 -20.08 -0.34
CA GLU A 177 11.48 -20.63 -1.44
C GLU A 177 11.09 -22.09 -1.13
N THR A 178 9.80 -22.38 -1.21
CA THR A 178 9.26 -23.69 -0.74
C THR A 178 9.70 -24.86 -1.61
N ASP A 179 9.95 -24.63 -2.89
CA ASP A 179 10.44 -25.59 -3.88
C ASP A 179 11.92 -25.92 -3.70
N GLU A 180 12.71 -24.96 -3.21
CA GLU A 180 14.12 -25.13 -2.84
C GLU A 180 14.33 -25.92 -1.53
N ALA A 181 13.26 -26.15 -0.76
CA ALA A 181 13.34 -26.88 0.50
C ALA A 181 13.75 -28.35 0.30
N LYS A 182 14.89 -28.73 0.87
CA LYS A 182 15.45 -30.10 0.75
C LYS A 182 15.06 -31.03 1.89
N SER A 183 14.70 -30.49 3.05
CA SER A 183 14.39 -31.26 4.25
C SER A 183 13.52 -30.47 5.21
N ILE A 184 12.67 -31.17 5.95
CA ILE A 184 11.92 -30.62 7.08
C ILE A 184 12.03 -31.55 8.28
N LYS A 185 12.21 -30.98 9.48
CA LYS A 185 12.34 -31.73 10.72
C LYS A 185 11.51 -31.09 11.82
N LEU A 186 10.60 -31.87 12.42
CA LEU A 186 9.88 -31.50 13.62
C LEU A 186 10.54 -32.14 14.84
N SER A 187 10.79 -31.34 15.87
CA SER A 187 11.27 -31.82 17.17
C SER A 187 10.40 -31.27 18.30
N ALA A 188 9.37 -32.03 18.69
CA ALA A 188 8.51 -31.73 19.83
C ALA A 188 8.63 -32.84 20.90
N LYS A 189 8.26 -32.53 22.16
CA LYS A 189 8.38 -33.47 23.30
C LYS A 189 7.75 -34.85 23.04
N LYS A 190 6.63 -34.90 22.33
CA LYS A 190 5.88 -36.13 22.04
C LYS A 190 5.90 -36.54 20.56
N ASN A 191 6.44 -35.71 19.68
CA ASN A 191 6.37 -35.95 18.23
C ASN A 191 7.66 -35.51 17.56
N GLN A 192 8.34 -36.45 16.92
CA GLN A 192 9.58 -36.18 16.20
C GLN A 192 9.54 -36.89 14.85
N TRP A 193 9.75 -36.13 13.79
CA TRP A 193 9.82 -36.67 12.44
C TRP A 193 10.74 -35.84 11.57
N GLU A 194 11.24 -36.47 10.51
CA GLU A 194 12.17 -35.86 9.55
C GLU A 194 11.79 -36.36 8.17
N ALA A 195 11.61 -35.45 7.21
CA ALA A 195 11.40 -35.78 5.81
C ALA A 195 12.46 -35.11 4.94
N LEU A 196 12.84 -35.80 3.86
CA LEU A 196 13.85 -35.39 2.88
C LEU A 196 13.24 -35.42 1.48
N LYS A 197 13.53 -34.39 0.68
CA LYS A 197 13.17 -34.35 -0.74
C LYS A 197 14.24 -35.09 -1.56
N LYS A 198 13.81 -36.02 -2.42
CA LYS A 198 14.66 -36.75 -3.38
C LYS A 198 13.90 -36.87 -4.68
N GLU A 199 14.51 -36.44 -5.79
CA GLU A 199 13.90 -36.56 -7.13
C GLU A 199 12.46 -36.00 -7.18
N GLU A 200 12.24 -34.82 -6.58
CA GLU A 200 10.93 -34.17 -6.43
C GLU A 200 9.87 -34.88 -5.55
N GLU A 201 10.20 -36.01 -4.95
CA GLU A 201 9.36 -36.72 -3.99
C GLU A 201 9.84 -36.56 -2.55
N TRP A 202 8.88 -36.57 -1.61
CA TRP A 202 9.17 -36.46 -0.18
C TRP A 202 9.20 -37.81 0.51
N PHE A 203 10.32 -38.13 1.16
CA PHE A 203 10.50 -39.36 1.93
C PHE A 203 10.64 -39.07 3.42
N LEU A 204 9.81 -39.72 4.24
CA LEU A 204 10.02 -39.76 5.67
C LEU A 204 11.30 -40.55 5.95
N LYS A 205 12.17 -39.99 6.78
CA LYS A 205 13.38 -40.64 7.30
C LYS A 205 13.21 -41.09 8.75
N LYS A 206 12.39 -40.38 9.53
CA LYS A 206 12.02 -40.72 10.92
C LYS A 206 10.54 -40.43 11.16
N PRO A 207 9.84 -41.25 11.99
CA PRO A 207 10.35 -42.44 12.69
C PRO A 207 10.49 -43.68 11.79
N VAL A 208 9.81 -43.71 10.65
CA VAL A 208 9.84 -44.81 9.68
C VAL A 208 10.32 -44.29 8.33
N LYS A 209 11.01 -45.13 7.56
CA LYS A 209 11.39 -44.84 6.18
C LYS A 209 10.22 -45.15 5.25
N ALA A 210 9.56 -44.13 4.71
CA ALA A 210 8.41 -44.30 3.83
C ALA A 210 8.22 -43.10 2.88
N LEU A 211 7.62 -43.33 1.71
CA LEU A 211 7.16 -42.25 0.84
C LEU A 211 6.00 -41.50 1.53
N VAL A 212 6.02 -40.18 1.47
CA VAL A 212 4.99 -39.32 2.06
C VAL A 212 4.26 -38.59 0.94
N LYS A 213 2.98 -38.30 1.15
CA LYS A 213 2.23 -37.42 0.25
C LYS A 213 2.89 -36.04 0.20
N SER A 214 3.52 -35.72 -0.92
CA SER A 214 4.22 -34.44 -1.13
C SER A 214 3.33 -33.23 -0.83
N SER A 215 2.03 -33.30 -1.14
CA SER A 215 1.06 -32.25 -0.80
C SER A 215 1.06 -31.91 0.68
N LYS A 216 1.15 -32.90 1.58
CA LYS A 216 1.15 -32.65 3.03
C LYS A 216 2.40 -31.94 3.53
N ILE A 217 3.56 -32.20 2.92
CA ILE A 217 4.79 -31.49 3.27
C ILE A 217 4.76 -30.08 2.69
N ASN A 218 4.31 -29.95 1.43
CA ASN A 218 4.20 -28.65 0.76
C ASN A 218 3.20 -27.73 1.48
N ASP A 219 2.07 -28.25 1.99
CA ASP A 219 1.11 -27.49 2.81
C ASP A 219 1.80 -26.89 4.06
N ILE A 220 2.69 -27.65 4.71
CA ILE A 220 3.44 -27.20 5.89
C ILE A 220 4.46 -26.14 5.48
N LEU A 221 5.25 -26.40 4.43
CA LEU A 221 6.24 -25.45 3.93
C LEU A 221 5.59 -24.12 3.53
N TYR A 222 4.45 -24.19 2.83
CA TYR A 222 3.64 -23.03 2.47
C TYR A 222 3.12 -22.29 3.71
N SER A 223 2.66 -23.01 4.74
CA SER A 223 2.21 -22.39 5.99
C SER A 223 3.34 -21.69 6.72
N LEU A 224 4.56 -22.26 6.69
CA LEU A 224 5.75 -21.66 7.30
C LEU A 224 6.26 -20.45 6.52
N SER A 225 6.30 -20.54 5.19
CA SER A 225 6.77 -19.43 4.34
C SER A 225 5.82 -18.23 4.38
N ASN A 226 4.52 -18.45 4.61
CA ASN A 226 3.52 -17.40 4.76
C ASN A 226 3.29 -16.98 6.22
N LEU A 227 4.10 -17.47 7.15
CA LEU A 227 3.96 -17.13 8.55
C LEU A 227 4.42 -15.69 8.78
N LYS A 228 3.47 -14.83 9.21
CA LYS A 228 3.72 -13.41 9.46
C LYS A 228 3.61 -13.09 10.95
N ALA A 229 4.50 -12.23 11.43
CA ALA A 229 4.44 -11.66 12.76
C ALA A 229 3.15 -10.85 12.92
N LYS A 230 2.43 -11.11 14.02
CA LYS A 230 1.22 -10.36 14.38
C LYS A 230 1.56 -9.01 15.01
N GLU A 231 2.64 -8.96 15.79
CA GLU A 231 3.15 -7.78 16.47
C GLU A 231 4.65 -7.96 16.75
N PHE A 232 5.34 -6.84 16.99
CA PHE A 232 6.72 -6.82 17.47
C PHE A 232 6.69 -6.33 18.92
N VAL A 233 7.00 -7.22 19.87
CA VAL A 233 6.93 -6.92 21.31
C VAL A 233 8.11 -6.09 21.81
N SER A 234 9.22 -6.08 21.07
CA SER A 234 10.40 -5.27 21.36
C SER A 234 11.23 -5.05 20.08
N GLU A 235 11.86 -3.89 19.99
CA GLU A 235 12.83 -3.57 18.92
C GLU A 235 14.23 -4.08 19.23
N GLU A 236 14.54 -4.25 20.52
CA GLU A 236 15.84 -4.74 20.98
C GLU A 236 15.72 -6.10 21.63
N LYS A 237 16.71 -6.96 21.37
CA LYS A 237 16.73 -8.28 21.99
C LYS A 237 17.34 -8.19 23.40
N THR A 238 16.57 -7.73 24.38
CA THR A 238 17.01 -7.82 25.79
C THR A 238 16.71 -9.21 26.37
N LYS A 239 17.60 -9.72 27.22
CA LYS A 239 17.46 -11.07 27.82
C LYS A 239 16.25 -11.20 28.75
N GLU A 240 15.74 -10.07 29.25
CA GLU A 240 14.62 -10.00 30.19
C GLU A 240 13.28 -10.21 29.48
N GLU A 241 13.15 -9.74 28.25
CA GLU A 241 11.93 -9.86 27.43
C GLU A 241 11.71 -11.27 26.87
N ILE A 242 12.77 -12.08 26.76
CA ILE A 242 12.71 -13.46 26.20
C ILE A 242 12.14 -14.49 27.22
N LYS A 243 11.99 -14.11 28.49
CA LYS A 243 11.60 -15.04 29.57
C LYS A 243 10.08 -15.25 29.73
N ASN A 244 9.24 -14.57 28.95
CA ASN A 244 7.79 -14.67 29.04
C ASN A 244 7.19 -15.57 27.94
#